data_AF-A0A226N5Z9-F1
#
_entry.id   AF-A0A226N5Z9-F1
#
_cell.length_a   1.000
_cell.length_b   1.000
_cell.length_c   1.000
_cell.angle_alpha   90.00
_cell.angle_beta   90.00
_cell.angle_gamma   90.00
#
_symmetry.space_group_name_H-M   'P 1'
#
loop_
_entity.id
_entity.type
_entity.pdbx_description
1 polymer ?
#
loop_
_entity_poly.entity_id
_entity_poly.type
_entity_poly.pdbx_seq_one_letter_code
_entity_poly.pdbx_strand_id
1 'polypeptide(L)'
;MSVLKLLNRHNIVFGDYKWTEFDDVFLNSNVQSVSIVDTELKLKERQPIDLSKSGLSLHIFQLNEEGPSIENLEEENEDIVAANHWVLPAAEFHGLWESLIYDTEVKSQSGKLVSKMFQKIQELIDDKDALVFVLIDEVESLTAARSAFKAGTEPSDAIRVVNAVLMQIDHIKRYPNVVILTTSNITEKIDMAFVDRADIKQYIGPPSAAAIFRIYLSCLEELMKCQIIYPRQHLLSLRELEMIGFVENNVSRLSLVLKEISR
;
A
#
# COMPACT_ATOMS: atom_id res chain seq x y z
N MET A 1 -22.04 -6.51 18.63
CA MET A 1 -23.30 -7.18 18.24
C MET A 1 -24.02 -6.52 17.06
N SER A 2 -23.99 -5.19 16.90
CA SER A 2 -24.75 -4.51 15.83
C SER A 2 -24.26 -4.80 14.41
N VAL A 3 -22.94 -4.91 14.18
CA VAL A 3 -22.40 -5.29 12.85
C VAL A 3 -22.80 -6.71 12.46
N LEU A 4 -22.74 -7.68 13.38
CA LEU A 4 -23.23 -9.05 13.11
C LEU A 4 -24.74 -9.08 12.78
N LYS A 5 -25.55 -8.23 13.42
CA LYS A 5 -26.97 -8.07 13.08
C LYS A 5 -27.17 -7.49 11.68
N LEU A 6 -26.33 -6.54 11.26
CA LEU A 6 -26.33 -6.00 9.89
C LEU A 6 -26.00 -7.12 8.88
N LEU A 7 -24.92 -7.87 9.11
CA LEU A 7 -24.48 -8.96 8.22
C LEU A 7 -25.56 -10.06 8.12
N ASN A 8 -26.16 -10.46 9.24
CA ASN A 8 -27.27 -11.43 9.25
C ASN A 8 -28.54 -10.92 8.56
N ARG A 9 -28.80 -9.60 8.61
CA ARG A 9 -29.97 -9.01 7.92
C ARG A 9 -29.81 -9.07 6.41
N HIS A 10 -28.62 -8.74 5.90
CA HIS A 10 -28.35 -8.83 4.46
C HIS A 10 -28.29 -10.28 3.98
N ASN A 11 -27.78 -11.18 4.82
CA ASN A 11 -27.74 -12.65 4.66
C ASN A 11 -26.91 -13.14 3.46
N ILE A 12 -27.02 -12.49 2.30
CA ILE A 12 -26.31 -12.81 1.06
C ILE A 12 -25.68 -11.53 0.51
N VAL A 13 -24.41 -11.61 0.12
CA VAL A 13 -23.70 -10.57 -0.64
C VAL A 13 -23.06 -11.15 -1.90
N PHE A 14 -22.83 -10.30 -2.90
CA PHE A 14 -22.24 -10.71 -4.17
C PHE A 14 -20.83 -10.14 -4.31
N GLY A 15 -19.83 -10.93 -3.89
CA GLY A 15 -18.43 -10.50 -3.84
C GLY A 15 -18.20 -9.40 -2.80
N ASP A 16 -17.14 -8.61 -3.03
CA ASP A 16 -16.77 -7.49 -2.15
C ASP A 16 -17.85 -6.41 -2.17
N TYR A 17 -18.26 -5.98 -0.98
CA TYR A 17 -19.34 -5.03 -0.79
C TYR A 17 -19.02 -4.09 0.36
N LYS A 18 -19.34 -2.79 0.18
CA LYS A 18 -19.09 -1.75 1.18
C LYS A 18 -20.41 -1.07 1.55
N TRP A 19 -20.76 -1.14 2.82
CA TRP A 19 -21.83 -0.34 3.42
C TRP A 19 -21.24 0.95 3.97
N THR A 20 -21.85 2.08 3.60
CA THR A 20 -21.54 3.42 4.14
C THR A 20 -22.75 4.07 4.80
N GLU A 21 -23.94 3.50 4.62
CA GLU A 21 -25.20 3.98 5.17
C GLU A 21 -25.84 2.88 6.00
N PHE A 22 -26.39 3.24 7.16
CA PHE A 22 -26.93 2.29 8.12
C PHE A 22 -28.28 2.77 8.67
N ASP A 23 -29.27 1.87 8.69
CA ASP A 23 -30.55 2.14 9.35
C ASP A 23 -30.43 2.23 10.89
N ASP A 24 -29.41 1.57 11.43
CA ASP A 24 -29.18 1.49 12.87
C ASP A 24 -28.47 2.75 13.36
N VAL A 25 -29.09 3.47 14.30
CA VAL A 25 -28.59 4.75 14.83
C VAL A 25 -27.21 4.59 15.48
N PHE A 26 -26.95 3.46 16.14
CA PHE A 26 -25.67 3.20 16.77
C PHE A 26 -24.59 2.99 15.71
N LEU A 27 -24.86 2.23 14.64
CA LEU A 27 -23.92 2.08 13.54
C LEU A 27 -23.66 3.43 12.85
N ASN A 28 -24.71 4.20 12.57
CA ASN A 28 -24.57 5.49 11.91
C ASN A 28 -23.76 6.51 12.73
N SER A 29 -23.70 6.34 14.06
CA SER A 29 -22.95 7.23 14.96
C SER A 29 -21.51 6.78 15.22
N ASN A 30 -21.20 5.49 15.04
CA ASN A 30 -19.92 4.89 15.47
C ASN A 30 -19.14 4.17 14.36
N VAL A 31 -19.75 3.96 13.20
CA VAL A 31 -19.17 3.19 12.10
C VAL A 31 -19.27 4.00 10.83
N GLN A 32 -18.12 4.36 10.26
CA GLN A 32 -18.05 5.08 8.99
C GLN A 32 -18.36 4.16 7.81
N SER A 33 -17.82 2.94 7.82
CA SER A 33 -18.12 1.94 6.80
C SER A 33 -17.90 0.52 7.30
N VAL A 34 -18.58 -0.44 6.66
CA VAL A 34 -18.33 -1.87 6.82
C VAL A 34 -18.01 -2.41 5.43
N SER A 35 -16.84 -3.03 5.26
CA SER A 35 -16.43 -3.64 4.00
C SER A 35 -16.27 -5.13 4.16
N ILE A 36 -16.79 -5.90 3.20
CA ILE A 36 -16.43 -7.30 3.01
C ILE A 36 -15.30 -7.32 1.98
N VAL A 37 -14.16 -7.86 2.41
CA VAL A 37 -12.91 -7.96 1.66
C VAL A 37 -12.42 -9.41 1.67
N ASP A 38 -11.52 -9.75 0.75
CA ASP A 38 -10.85 -11.06 0.68
C ASP A 38 -11.80 -12.25 0.69
N THR A 39 -12.90 -12.12 -0.07
CA THR A 39 -13.70 -13.29 -0.42
C THR A 39 -12.81 -14.19 -1.27
N GLU A 40 -12.30 -15.31 -0.74
CA GLU A 40 -11.40 -16.25 -1.43
C GLU A 40 -12.04 -16.85 -2.70
N LEU A 41 -12.25 -16.04 -3.74
CA LEU A 41 -12.79 -16.45 -5.01
C LEU A 41 -11.60 -16.97 -5.83
N LYS A 42 -11.20 -18.21 -5.54
CA LYS A 42 -10.43 -19.07 -6.48
C LYS A 42 -11.16 -19.26 -7.83
N LEU A 43 -12.36 -18.71 -7.98
CA LEU A 43 -13.20 -18.81 -9.16
C LEU A 43 -13.44 -17.43 -9.77
N LYS A 44 -13.40 -17.39 -11.10
CA LYS A 44 -13.48 -16.20 -11.95
C LYS A 44 -14.83 -15.44 -11.87
N GLU A 45 -15.76 -15.72 -10.95
CA GLU A 45 -17.11 -15.12 -10.90
C GLU A 45 -17.50 -14.60 -9.51
N ARG A 46 -18.27 -13.50 -9.45
CA ARG A 46 -18.88 -12.99 -8.21
C ARG A 46 -19.96 -13.98 -7.77
N GLN A 47 -19.67 -14.81 -6.77
CA GLN A 47 -20.64 -15.76 -6.24
C GLN A 47 -21.46 -15.13 -5.10
N PRO A 48 -22.72 -15.55 -4.93
CA PRO A 48 -23.48 -15.22 -3.74
C PRO A 48 -22.82 -15.88 -2.53
N ILE A 49 -22.42 -15.08 -1.56
CA ILE A 49 -21.83 -15.53 -0.30
C ILE A 49 -22.90 -15.44 0.77
N ASP A 50 -23.27 -16.60 1.32
CA ASP A 50 -24.20 -16.70 2.44
C ASP A 50 -23.45 -16.39 3.75
N LEU A 51 -23.62 -15.17 4.24
CA LEU A 51 -22.96 -14.67 5.44
C LEU A 51 -23.40 -15.41 6.70
N SER A 52 -24.56 -16.06 6.69
CA SER A 52 -25.05 -16.84 7.84
C SER A 52 -24.34 -18.18 8.02
N LYS A 53 -23.74 -18.71 6.93
CA LYS A 53 -23.05 -20.00 6.90
C LYS A 53 -21.53 -19.89 6.88
N SER A 54 -20.99 -18.69 6.67
CA SER A 54 -19.55 -18.45 6.62
C SER A 54 -18.96 -18.16 8.02
N GLY A 55 -17.72 -18.58 8.23
CA GLY A 55 -16.93 -18.18 9.39
C GLY A 55 -16.48 -16.72 9.24
N LEU A 56 -17.23 -15.79 9.83
CA LEU A 56 -16.94 -14.36 9.73
C LEU A 56 -15.83 -13.96 10.71
N SER A 57 -14.70 -13.46 10.19
CA SER A 57 -13.68 -12.76 10.99
C SER A 57 -13.93 -11.26 10.93
N LEU A 58 -14.25 -10.64 12.07
CA LEU A 58 -14.53 -9.22 12.13
C LEU A 58 -13.32 -8.46 12.68
N HIS A 59 -12.75 -7.60 11.86
CA HIS A 59 -11.68 -6.68 12.25
C HIS A 59 -12.25 -5.27 12.35
N ILE A 60 -12.26 -4.72 13.57
CA ILE A 60 -12.72 -3.36 13.85
C ILE A 60 -11.49 -2.52 14.15
N PHE A 61 -11.37 -1.39 13.47
CA PHE A 61 -10.27 -0.47 13.68
C PHE A 61 -10.76 0.99 13.63
N GLN A 62 -9.96 1.87 14.21
CA GLN A 62 -10.12 3.31 14.13
C GLN A 62 -8.90 3.88 13.42
N LEU A 63 -9.12 4.77 12.47
CA LEU A 63 -8.03 5.46 11.78
C LEU A 63 -7.43 6.50 12.70
N ASN A 64 -6.10 6.56 12.74
CA ASN A 64 -5.39 7.69 13.32
C ASN A 64 -5.32 8.82 12.29
N GLU A 65 -5.88 9.98 12.64
CA GLU A 65 -5.89 11.20 11.81
C GLU A 65 -4.61 12.03 11.98
N GLU A 66 -3.75 11.66 12.93
CA GLU A 66 -2.44 12.27 13.09
C GLU A 66 -1.54 11.87 11.91
N GLY A 67 -1.01 12.87 11.20
CA GLY A 67 -0.06 12.68 10.10
C GLY A 67 1.31 12.19 10.59
N PRO A 68 2.31 12.08 9.70
CA PRO A 68 3.63 11.57 10.07
C PRO A 68 4.26 12.40 11.18
N SER A 69 4.66 11.71 12.24
CA SER A 69 5.61 12.26 13.19
C SER A 69 6.98 12.28 12.52
N ILE A 70 7.57 13.46 12.42
CA ILE A 70 8.91 13.62 11.86
C ILE A 70 9.91 13.27 12.95
N GLU A 71 10.67 12.21 12.75
CA GLU A 71 11.76 11.85 13.64
C GLU A 71 12.97 12.72 13.29
N ASN A 72 13.06 13.86 13.97
CA ASN A 72 14.21 14.73 13.90
C ASN A 72 15.37 14.15 14.72
N LEU A 73 16.58 14.35 14.21
CA LEU A 73 17.79 14.08 14.93
C LEU A 73 18.43 15.40 15.32
N GLU A 74 18.48 15.66 16.62
CA GLU A 74 19.22 16.79 17.17
C GLU A 74 20.72 16.55 16.94
N GLU A 75 21.30 17.30 16.01
CA GLU A 75 22.73 17.60 15.93
C GLU A 75 22.95 19.10 16.18
N GLU A 76 24.16 19.45 16.66
CA GLU A 76 24.49 20.69 17.37
C GLU A 76 24.09 22.03 16.70
N ASN A 77 23.60 22.08 15.45
CA ASN A 77 23.07 23.29 14.81
C ASN A 77 22.01 23.08 13.69
N GLU A 78 21.52 21.85 13.42
CA GLU A 78 20.53 21.59 12.37
C GLU A 78 19.51 20.52 12.79
N ASP A 79 18.22 20.81 12.61
CA ASP A 79 17.14 19.81 12.71
C ASP A 79 17.09 19.01 11.42
N ILE A 80 17.69 17.82 11.47
CA ILE A 80 17.81 16.94 10.33
C ILE A 80 16.68 15.90 10.39
N VAL A 81 15.81 15.89 9.37
CA VAL A 81 14.74 14.88 9.21
C VAL A 81 15.35 13.53 8.88
N ALA A 82 15.24 12.56 9.79
CA ALA A 82 15.83 11.24 9.62
C ALA A 82 14.86 10.21 9.07
N ALA A 83 13.62 10.23 9.55
CA ALA A 83 12.57 9.32 9.12
C ALA A 83 11.19 9.92 9.39
N ASN A 84 10.20 9.41 8.66
CA ASN A 84 8.80 9.65 8.95
C ASN A 84 8.25 8.44 9.72
N HIS A 85 7.43 8.70 10.74
CA HIS A 85 6.81 7.68 11.57
C HIS A 85 5.28 7.84 11.54
N TRP A 86 4.57 6.75 11.24
CA TRP A 86 3.11 6.69 11.25
C TRP A 86 2.64 5.65 12.26
N VAL A 87 1.61 6.00 13.03
CA VAL A 87 0.90 5.06 13.90
C VAL A 87 -0.22 4.40 13.09
N LEU A 88 -0.20 3.07 13.01
CA LEU A 88 -1.19 2.31 12.25
C LEU A 88 -2.42 1.95 13.09
N PRO A 89 -3.62 1.90 12.48
CA PRO A 89 -3.92 2.22 11.07
C PRO A 89 -4.01 3.74 10.84
N ALA A 90 -3.23 4.30 9.92
CA ALA A 90 -3.23 5.73 9.63
C ALA A 90 -4.31 6.10 8.61
N ALA A 91 -4.98 7.23 8.81
CA ALA A 91 -6.00 7.76 7.89
C ALA A 91 -5.43 8.05 6.50
N GLU A 92 -4.16 8.51 6.43
CA GLU A 92 -3.44 8.72 5.16
C GLU A 92 -3.34 7.47 4.31
N PHE A 93 -3.35 6.28 4.93
CA PHE A 93 -3.26 4.99 4.24
C PHE A 93 -4.64 4.36 3.98
N HIS A 94 -5.73 4.97 4.46
CA HIS A 94 -7.06 4.44 4.23
C HIS A 94 -7.47 4.58 2.77
N GLY A 95 -7.88 3.48 2.14
CA GLY A 95 -8.23 3.49 0.72
C GLY A 95 -7.02 3.38 -0.20
N LEU A 96 -5.78 3.56 0.31
CA LEU A 96 -4.57 3.43 -0.51
C LEU A 96 -4.40 2.01 -1.02
N TRP A 97 -4.72 0.99 -0.23
CA TRP A 97 -4.64 -0.40 -0.68
C TRP A 97 -5.51 -0.66 -1.91
N GLU A 98 -6.69 -0.05 -1.94
CA GLU A 98 -7.64 -0.12 -3.05
C GLU A 98 -7.31 0.85 -4.19
N SER A 99 -6.58 1.94 -3.91
CA SER A 99 -6.21 3.00 -4.88
C SER A 99 -4.76 2.89 -5.38
N LEU A 100 -3.99 1.91 -4.92
CA LEU A 100 -2.56 1.76 -5.20
C LEU A 100 -2.32 1.60 -6.70
N ILE A 101 -1.90 2.71 -7.29
CA ILE A 101 -1.47 2.88 -8.67
C ILE A 101 -0.27 3.82 -8.59
N TYR A 102 0.89 3.30 -8.95
CA TYR A 102 2.20 3.86 -8.59
C TYR A 102 2.61 5.09 -9.41
N ASP A 103 3.18 6.10 -8.75
CA ASP A 103 4.58 6.53 -8.93
C ASP A 103 4.98 7.50 -7.80
N THR A 104 6.28 7.51 -7.51
CA THR A 104 6.96 7.92 -6.26
C THR A 104 7.73 9.24 -6.38
N GLU A 105 8.26 9.77 -5.26
CA GLU A 105 9.70 10.10 -5.05
C GLU A 105 9.98 10.77 -3.66
N VAL A 106 11.18 10.55 -3.05
CA VAL A 106 12.14 11.55 -2.48
C VAL A 106 13.26 10.92 -1.57
N LYS A 107 14.45 11.56 -1.56
CA LYS A 107 15.84 11.07 -1.29
C LYS A 107 16.43 11.11 0.16
N SER A 108 17.60 10.44 0.28
CA SER A 108 18.40 9.99 1.45
C SER A 108 19.30 10.99 2.24
N GLN A 109 19.72 10.59 3.46
CA GLN A 109 20.70 11.29 4.33
C GLN A 109 21.69 10.37 5.12
N SER A 110 22.63 11.00 5.86
CA SER A 110 23.94 10.53 6.39
C SER A 110 23.98 9.43 7.49
N GLY A 111 25.18 8.92 7.83
CA GLY A 111 25.35 7.68 8.59
C GLY A 111 25.48 7.68 10.11
N LYS A 112 25.72 8.82 10.78
CA LYS A 112 25.54 8.89 12.24
C LYS A 112 24.06 8.85 12.62
N LEU A 113 23.23 9.37 11.72
CA LEU A 113 21.79 9.43 11.83
C LEU A 113 21.17 8.03 11.90
N VAL A 114 21.74 7.09 11.14
CA VAL A 114 21.34 5.68 11.10
C VAL A 114 21.30 5.05 12.50
N SER A 115 22.34 5.24 13.33
CA SER A 115 22.40 4.54 14.62
C SER A 115 21.34 5.04 15.62
N LYS A 116 21.11 6.36 15.67
CA LYS A 116 20.03 6.94 16.51
C LYS A 116 18.65 6.54 16.01
N MET A 117 18.44 6.52 14.69
CA MET A 117 17.20 6.07 14.07
C MET A 117 16.88 4.62 14.46
N PHE A 118 17.85 3.71 14.32
CA PHE A 118 17.65 2.29 14.69
C PHE A 118 17.45 2.07 16.19
N GLN A 119 18.00 2.94 17.05
CA GLN A 119 17.70 2.91 18.48
C GLN A 119 16.22 3.22 18.76
N LYS A 120 15.65 4.25 18.13
CA LYS A 120 14.22 4.56 18.26
C LYS A 120 13.34 3.43 17.69
N ILE A 121 13.73 2.86 16.55
CA ILE A 121 13.05 1.68 16.00
C ILE A 121 13.08 0.53 17.01
N GLN A 122 14.20 0.31 17.71
CA GLN A 122 14.29 -0.73 18.74
C GLN A 122 13.32 -0.50 19.91
N GLU A 123 13.16 0.76 20.35
CA GLU A 123 12.18 1.11 21.39
C GLU A 123 10.75 0.75 20.97
N LEU A 124 10.40 0.96 19.68
CA LEU A 124 9.10 0.56 19.13
C LEU A 124 8.95 -0.97 19.01
N ILE A 125 10.04 -1.68 18.68
CA ILE A 125 10.06 -3.15 18.56
C ILE A 125 9.89 -3.85 19.92
N ASP A 126 10.33 -3.19 20.99
CA ASP A 126 10.27 -3.75 22.34
C ASP A 126 8.82 -3.87 22.84
N ASP A 127 7.89 -3.07 22.29
CA ASP A 127 6.45 -3.29 22.45
C ASP A 127 6.00 -4.53 21.66
N LYS A 128 5.62 -5.59 22.38
CA LYS A 128 5.20 -6.87 21.80
C LYS A 128 3.75 -6.91 21.34
N ASP A 129 2.96 -5.91 21.72
CA ASP A 129 1.59 -5.75 21.24
C ASP A 129 1.55 -4.93 19.93
N ALA A 130 2.67 -4.34 19.53
CA ALA A 130 2.83 -3.58 18.30
C ALA A 130 3.47 -4.41 17.16
N LEU A 131 2.93 -4.29 15.95
CA LEU A 131 3.54 -4.74 14.71
C LEU A 131 4.28 -3.58 14.05
N VAL A 132 5.59 -3.72 13.85
CA VAL A 132 6.46 -2.65 13.33
C VAL A 132 6.79 -2.92 11.86
N PHE A 133 6.43 -1.96 11.00
CA PHE A 133 6.85 -1.94 9.60
C PHE A 133 8.04 -0.98 9.42
N VAL A 134 9.12 -1.48 8.84
CA VAL A 134 10.27 -0.66 8.44
C VAL A 134 10.32 -0.61 6.92
N LEU A 135 9.94 0.53 6.33
CA LEU A 135 10.02 0.77 4.89
C LEU A 135 11.33 1.48 4.55
N ILE A 136 12.11 0.91 3.62
CA ILE A 136 13.33 1.52 3.11
C ILE A 136 13.16 1.71 1.61
N ASP A 137 13.01 2.97 1.20
CA ASP A 137 12.88 3.33 -0.21
C ASP A 137 14.24 3.49 -0.89
N GLU A 138 14.26 3.27 -2.21
CA GLU A 138 15.41 3.45 -3.10
C GLU A 138 16.72 2.83 -2.57
N VAL A 139 16.68 1.55 -2.19
CA VAL A 139 17.86 0.89 -1.60
C VAL A 139 19.08 0.91 -2.52
N GLU A 140 18.91 1.10 -3.83
CA GLU A 140 20.01 1.29 -4.79
C GLU A 140 20.92 2.48 -4.45
N SER A 141 20.41 3.52 -3.80
CA SER A 141 21.19 4.67 -3.35
C SER A 141 22.31 4.24 -2.39
N LEU A 142 22.03 3.26 -1.52
CA LEU A 142 22.99 2.63 -0.61
C LEU A 142 24.00 1.75 -1.37
N THR A 143 23.57 1.13 -2.48
CA THR A 143 24.42 0.24 -3.29
C THR A 143 25.39 1.00 -4.19
N ALA A 144 24.99 2.17 -4.69
CA ALA A 144 25.79 3.03 -5.54
C ALA A 144 27.07 3.48 -4.81
N ALA A 145 26.95 3.85 -3.53
CA ALA A 145 28.08 4.23 -2.68
C ALA A 145 29.12 3.10 -2.54
N ARG A 146 28.67 1.84 -2.43
CA ARG A 146 29.57 0.67 -2.37
C ARG A 146 30.27 0.41 -3.70
N SER A 147 29.59 0.64 -4.82
CA SER A 147 30.15 0.45 -6.17
C SER A 147 31.15 1.54 -6.55
N ALA A 148 30.87 2.79 -6.18
CA ALA A 148 31.75 3.95 -6.41
C ALA A 148 33.10 3.81 -5.66
N PHE A 149 33.10 3.23 -4.46
CA PHE A 149 34.35 2.93 -3.76
C PHE A 149 35.18 1.83 -4.44
N LYS A 150 34.56 0.77 -4.98
CA LYS A 150 35.31 -0.23 -5.76
C LYS A 150 35.99 0.39 -6.98
N ALA A 151 35.42 1.48 -7.51
CA ALA A 151 36.00 2.30 -8.56
C ALA A 151 37.00 3.37 -8.05
N GLY A 152 37.20 3.49 -6.73
CA GLY A 152 38.14 4.41 -6.09
C GLY A 152 37.69 5.87 -6.01
N THR A 153 36.41 6.17 -6.25
CA THR A 153 35.90 7.54 -6.43
C THR A 153 35.15 8.13 -5.23
N GLU A 154 34.89 7.35 -4.17
CA GLU A 154 34.21 7.81 -2.94
C GLU A 154 35.00 7.50 -1.66
N PRO A 155 34.85 8.32 -0.59
CA PRO A 155 35.51 8.12 0.70
C PRO A 155 34.99 6.88 1.45
N SER A 156 35.85 6.25 2.27
CA SER A 156 35.56 5.05 3.08
C SER A 156 34.33 5.19 4.00
N ASP A 157 33.89 6.41 4.30
CA ASP A 157 32.83 6.66 5.28
C ASP A 157 31.45 6.26 4.76
N ALA A 158 31.14 6.46 3.47
CA ALA A 158 29.86 6.09 2.88
C ALA A 158 29.60 4.57 2.97
N ILE A 159 30.63 3.74 2.74
CA ILE A 159 30.51 2.28 2.93
C ILE A 159 30.30 1.91 4.39
N ARG A 160 30.95 2.60 5.33
CA ARG A 160 30.75 2.33 6.76
C ARG A 160 29.30 2.58 7.14
N VAL A 161 28.66 3.62 6.57
CA VAL A 161 27.22 3.86 6.73
C VAL A 161 26.41 2.69 6.22
N VAL A 162 26.64 2.27 4.97
CA VAL A 162 25.86 1.19 4.35
C VAL A 162 26.01 -0.12 5.11
N ASN A 163 27.22 -0.48 5.51
CA ASN A 163 27.45 -1.67 6.31
C ASN A 163 26.80 -1.56 7.70
N ALA A 164 26.78 -0.37 8.31
CA ALA A 164 26.05 -0.14 9.57
C ALA A 164 24.54 -0.34 9.39
N VAL A 165 23.94 0.21 8.33
CA VAL A 165 22.52 -0.01 7.99
C VAL A 165 22.22 -1.50 7.82
N LEU A 166 23.02 -2.21 7.02
CA LEU A 166 22.83 -3.65 6.79
C LEU A 166 22.94 -4.47 8.08
N MET A 167 23.89 -4.14 8.96
CA MET A 167 24.01 -4.80 10.27
C MET A 167 22.80 -4.54 11.17
N GLN A 168 22.25 -3.33 11.15
CA GLN A 168 21.05 -2.99 11.91
C GLN A 168 19.81 -3.73 11.38
N ILE A 169 19.64 -3.80 10.05
CA ILE A 169 18.60 -4.61 9.40
C ILE A 169 18.72 -6.09 9.83
N ASP A 170 19.93 -6.64 9.83
CA ASP A 170 20.20 -8.02 10.26
C ASP A 170 19.91 -8.26 11.75
N HIS A 171 19.96 -7.21 12.57
CA HIS A 171 19.59 -7.24 13.98
C HIS A 171 18.07 -7.25 14.15
N ILE A 172 17.37 -6.27 13.56
CA ILE A 172 15.93 -6.08 13.79
C ILE A 172 15.05 -7.12 13.09
N LYS A 173 15.51 -7.74 12.00
CA LYS A 173 14.74 -8.79 11.29
C LYS A 173 14.51 -10.07 12.10
N ARG A 174 15.19 -10.21 13.24
CA ARG A 174 15.06 -11.38 14.13
C ARG A 174 13.83 -11.32 15.02
N TYR A 175 13.22 -10.14 15.15
CA TYR A 175 12.04 -9.96 15.98
C TYR A 175 10.78 -10.40 15.21
N PRO A 176 9.88 -11.17 15.85
CA PRO A 176 8.71 -11.74 15.17
C PRO A 176 7.65 -10.69 14.83
N ASN A 177 7.69 -9.52 15.46
CA ASN A 177 6.78 -8.40 15.24
C ASN A 177 7.36 -7.33 14.29
N VAL A 178 8.37 -7.68 13.48
CA VAL A 178 9.01 -6.75 12.54
C VAL A 178 8.84 -7.25 11.10
N VAL A 179 8.36 -6.36 10.23
CA VAL A 179 8.31 -6.57 8.79
C VAL A 179 9.12 -5.47 8.10
N ILE A 180 10.08 -5.87 7.27
CA ILE A 180 10.92 -4.94 6.52
C ILE A 180 10.48 -4.96 5.06
N LEU A 181 10.15 -3.79 4.54
CA LEU A 181 9.78 -3.58 3.15
C LEU A 181 10.86 -2.73 2.48
N THR A 182 11.29 -3.13 1.30
CA THR A 182 12.30 -2.39 0.55
C THR A 182 11.90 -2.23 -0.90
N THR A 183 12.09 -1.05 -1.46
CA THR A 183 11.85 -0.74 -2.88
C THR A 183 13.16 -0.39 -3.56
N SER A 184 13.28 -0.77 -4.84
CA SER A 184 14.42 -0.39 -5.67
C SER A 184 14.00 -0.16 -7.11
N ASN A 185 14.46 0.95 -7.69
CA ASN A 185 14.16 1.29 -9.09
C ASN A 185 15.12 0.60 -10.07
N ILE A 186 16.24 0.02 -9.60
CA ILE A 186 17.24 -0.61 -10.47
C ILE A 186 17.19 -2.13 -10.33
N THR A 187 16.42 -2.78 -11.20
CA THR A 187 16.24 -4.24 -11.22
C THR A 187 17.54 -5.05 -11.32
N GLU A 188 18.55 -4.58 -12.06
CA GLU A 188 19.76 -5.35 -12.36
C GLU A 188 20.99 -4.95 -11.55
N LYS A 189 20.95 -3.86 -10.79
CA LYS A 189 22.11 -3.33 -10.03
C LYS A 189 21.91 -3.32 -8.52
N ILE A 190 20.88 -4.00 -8.01
CA ILE A 190 20.74 -4.16 -6.56
C ILE A 190 21.95 -4.95 -6.04
N ASP A 191 22.56 -4.45 -4.98
CA ASP A 191 23.68 -5.10 -4.30
C ASP A 191 23.25 -6.48 -3.79
N MET A 192 24.08 -7.48 -4.08
CA MET A 192 23.87 -8.85 -3.62
C MET A 192 23.64 -8.93 -2.11
N ALA A 193 24.19 -8.00 -1.31
CA ALA A 193 23.93 -7.95 0.12
C ALA A 193 22.45 -7.75 0.48
N PHE A 194 21.69 -6.94 -0.28
CA PHE A 194 20.26 -6.78 -0.05
C PHE A 194 19.48 -7.95 -0.65
N VAL A 195 19.87 -8.38 -1.85
CA VAL A 195 19.23 -9.52 -2.54
C VAL A 195 19.34 -10.80 -1.71
N ASP A 196 20.48 -11.09 -1.09
CA ASP A 196 20.67 -12.29 -0.27
C ASP A 196 19.91 -12.24 1.07
N ARG A 197 19.46 -11.06 1.49
CA ARG A 197 18.72 -10.85 2.75
C ARG A 197 17.21 -10.80 2.56
N ALA A 198 16.74 -10.68 1.32
CA ALA A 198 15.32 -10.60 1.02
C ALA A 198 14.71 -11.99 0.92
N ASP A 199 13.71 -12.26 1.78
CA ASP A 199 12.93 -13.50 1.74
C ASP A 199 12.05 -13.57 0.48
N ILE A 200 11.51 -12.43 0.06
CA ILE A 200 10.65 -12.29 -1.11
C ILE A 200 11.22 -11.23 -2.04
N LYS A 201 11.31 -11.57 -3.32
CA LYS A 201 11.74 -10.68 -4.38
C LYS A 201 10.63 -10.62 -5.41
N GLN A 202 10.05 -9.44 -5.57
CA GLN A 202 8.99 -9.23 -6.55
C GLN A 202 9.40 -8.09 -7.49
N TYR A 203 9.50 -8.41 -8.78
CA TYR A 203 9.61 -7.38 -9.79
C TYR A 203 8.21 -6.83 -10.09
N ILE A 204 8.08 -5.50 -10.03
CA ILE A 204 6.89 -4.78 -10.46
C ILE A 204 7.24 -4.04 -11.75
N GLY A 205 6.73 -4.57 -12.87
CA GLY A 205 6.89 -3.94 -14.19
C GLY A 205 5.84 -2.85 -14.43
N PRO A 206 5.88 -2.20 -15.61
CA PRO A 206 4.83 -1.27 -16.00
C PRO A 206 3.45 -1.95 -15.98
N PRO A 207 2.38 -1.21 -15.67
CA PRO A 207 1.04 -1.77 -15.61
C PRO A 207 0.65 -2.35 -16.98
N SER A 208 0.04 -3.55 -16.96
CA SER A 208 -0.56 -4.11 -18.18
C SER A 208 -1.69 -3.22 -18.70
N ALA A 209 -2.07 -3.35 -19.98
CA ALA A 209 -3.22 -2.64 -20.54
C ALA A 209 -4.51 -2.84 -19.71
N ALA A 210 -4.67 -4.01 -19.09
CA ALA A 210 -5.80 -4.27 -18.21
C ALA A 210 -5.74 -3.45 -16.90
N ALA A 211 -4.54 -3.26 -16.35
CA ALA A 211 -4.33 -2.40 -15.20
C ALA A 211 -4.53 -0.92 -15.58
N ILE A 212 -3.95 -0.45 -16.69
CA ILE A 212 -4.13 0.91 -17.22
C ILE A 212 -5.62 1.24 -17.40
N PHE A 213 -6.40 0.30 -17.94
CA PHE A 213 -7.84 0.47 -18.06
C PHE A 213 -8.53 0.67 -16.71
N ARG A 214 -8.17 -0.15 -15.71
CA ARG A 214 -8.74 -0.02 -14.35
C ARG A 214 -8.35 1.30 -13.70
N ILE A 215 -7.12 1.77 -13.93
CA ILE A 215 -6.62 3.07 -13.47
C ILE A 215 -7.49 4.19 -14.03
N TYR A 216 -7.68 4.23 -15.35
CA TYR A 216 -8.51 5.29 -15.93
C TYR A 216 -9.96 5.17 -15.52
N LEU A 217 -10.50 3.96 -15.42
CA LEU A 217 -11.87 3.74 -14.99
C LEU A 217 -12.10 4.29 -13.58
N SER A 218 -11.23 3.97 -12.61
CA SER A 218 -11.37 4.47 -11.24
C SER A 218 -11.24 5.99 -11.16
N CYS A 219 -10.31 6.60 -11.89
CA CYS A 219 -10.18 8.05 -11.95
C CYS A 219 -11.43 8.71 -12.54
N LEU A 220 -11.97 8.19 -13.65
CA LEU A 220 -13.17 8.72 -14.29
C LEU A 220 -14.40 8.59 -13.38
N GLU A 221 -14.54 7.47 -12.68
CA GLU A 221 -15.61 7.25 -11.70
C GLU A 221 -15.53 8.26 -10.55
N GLU A 222 -14.33 8.55 -10.03
CA GLU A 222 -14.16 9.55 -8.97
C GLU A 222 -14.46 10.97 -9.48
N LEU A 223 -14.02 11.31 -10.70
CA LEU A 223 -14.35 12.61 -11.31
C LEU A 223 -15.87 12.79 -11.53
N MET A 224 -16.59 11.71 -11.88
CA MET A 224 -18.05 11.74 -11.97
C MET A 224 -18.71 11.84 -10.59
N LYS A 225 -18.17 11.17 -9.58
CA LYS A 225 -18.65 11.23 -8.19
C LYS A 225 -18.50 12.65 -7.62
N CYS A 226 -17.39 13.32 -7.92
CA CYS A 226 -17.15 14.72 -7.58
C CYS A 226 -17.90 15.73 -8.46
N GLN A 227 -18.73 15.27 -9.42
CA GLN A 227 -19.49 16.09 -10.36
C GLN A 227 -18.63 17.00 -11.26
N ILE A 228 -17.34 16.70 -11.40
CA ILE A 228 -16.44 17.39 -12.35
C ILE A 228 -16.79 16.94 -13.78
N ILE A 229 -17.03 15.65 -13.97
CA ILE A 229 -17.59 15.11 -15.21
C ILE A 229 -19.11 15.00 -15.06
N TYR A 230 -19.85 15.75 -15.87
CA TYR A 230 -21.31 15.74 -15.89
C TYR A 230 -21.87 15.75 -17.34
N PRO A 231 -22.93 14.99 -17.64
CA PRO A 231 -23.64 14.06 -16.76
C PRO A 231 -22.84 12.76 -16.53
N ARG A 232 -23.10 12.09 -15.40
CA ARG A 232 -22.49 10.80 -15.07
C ARG A 232 -22.74 9.80 -16.19
N GLN A 233 -21.66 9.23 -16.73
CA GLN A 233 -21.72 8.20 -17.75
C GLN A 233 -21.59 6.82 -17.10
N HIS A 234 -22.18 5.81 -17.74
CA HIS A 234 -21.94 4.43 -17.34
C HIS A 234 -20.74 3.90 -18.12
N LEU A 235 -19.73 3.41 -17.40
CA LEU A 235 -18.56 2.75 -17.96
C LEU A 235 -18.57 1.29 -17.51
N LEU A 236 -18.44 0.38 -18.47
CA LEU A 236 -18.28 -1.05 -18.29
C LEU A 236 -16.82 -1.39 -17.96
N SER A 237 -16.63 -2.34 -17.06
CA SER A 237 -15.37 -3.03 -16.81
C SER A 237 -14.92 -3.87 -18.02
N LEU A 238 -13.63 -4.24 -18.07
CA LEU A 238 -13.11 -5.13 -19.13
C LEU A 238 -13.90 -6.43 -19.25
N ARG A 239 -14.31 -6.99 -18.11
CA ARG A 239 -15.10 -8.22 -18.06
C ARG A 239 -16.49 -8.03 -18.67
N GLU A 240 -17.17 -6.94 -18.36
CA GLU A 240 -18.48 -6.63 -18.93
C GLU A 240 -18.37 -6.43 -20.45
N LEU A 241 -17.29 -5.78 -20.91
CA LEU A 241 -16.97 -5.70 -22.34
C LEU A 241 -16.73 -7.07 -22.99
N GLU A 242 -16.04 -7.99 -22.31
CA GLU A 242 -15.85 -9.37 -22.78
C GLU A 242 -17.17 -10.13 -22.89
N MET A 243 -18.08 -9.98 -21.90
CA MET A 243 -19.38 -10.64 -21.88
C MET A 243 -20.28 -10.21 -23.03
N ILE A 244 -20.18 -8.96 -23.49
CA ILE A 244 -20.90 -8.46 -24.66
C ILE A 244 -20.13 -8.65 -25.98
N GLY A 245 -19.01 -9.39 -25.95
CA GLY A 245 -18.20 -9.69 -27.12
C GLY A 245 -17.53 -8.47 -27.76
N PHE A 246 -17.25 -7.42 -26.97
CA PHE A 246 -16.71 -6.14 -27.44
C PHE A 246 -17.54 -5.45 -28.53
N VAL A 247 -18.85 -5.73 -28.58
CA VAL A 247 -19.75 -5.10 -29.56
C VAL A 247 -19.98 -3.64 -29.17
N GLU A 248 -19.77 -2.73 -30.12
CA GLU A 248 -20.05 -1.31 -29.94
C GLU A 248 -21.57 -1.05 -29.96
N ASN A 249 -22.06 -0.42 -28.89
CA ASN A 249 -23.42 0.06 -28.75
C ASN A 249 -23.46 1.31 -27.85
N ASN A 250 -24.64 1.87 -27.60
CA ASN A 250 -24.80 3.10 -26.81
C ASN A 250 -24.25 2.99 -25.37
N VAL A 251 -24.15 1.78 -24.82
CA VAL A 251 -23.68 1.52 -23.45
C VAL A 251 -22.18 1.20 -23.42
N SER A 252 -21.65 0.52 -24.45
CA SER A 252 -20.25 0.06 -24.48
C SER A 252 -19.28 1.02 -25.16
N ARG A 253 -19.78 1.96 -25.98
CA ARG A 253 -18.95 2.84 -26.82
C ARG A 253 -17.85 3.56 -26.03
N LEU A 254 -18.20 4.19 -24.90
CA LEU A 254 -17.21 4.94 -24.09
C LEU A 254 -16.16 4.02 -23.46
N SER A 255 -16.57 2.84 -23.00
CA SER A 255 -15.66 1.84 -22.43
C SER A 255 -14.74 1.21 -23.48
N LEU A 256 -15.20 1.06 -24.73
CA LEU A 256 -14.35 0.61 -25.83
C LEU A 256 -13.29 1.65 -26.19
N VAL A 257 -13.65 2.94 -26.20
CA VAL A 257 -12.70 4.05 -26.38
C VAL A 257 -11.67 4.06 -25.24
N LEU A 258 -12.12 3.92 -23.99
CA LEU A 258 -11.22 3.82 -22.84
C LEU A 258 -10.22 2.66 -22.99
N LYS A 259 -10.71 1.49 -23.43
CA LYS A 259 -9.88 0.32 -23.70
C LYS A 259 -8.85 0.53 -24.81
N GLU A 260 -9.18 1.33 -25.83
CA GLU A 260 -8.25 1.67 -26.89
C GLU A 260 -7.12 2.58 -26.40
N ILE A 261 -7.44 3.54 -25.53
CA ILE A 261 -6.45 4.46 -24.91
C ILE A 261 -5.57 3.72 -23.89
N SER A 262 -6.04 2.63 -23.29
CA SER A 262 -5.29 1.82 -22.34
C SER A 262 -4.28 0.85 -22.95
N ARG A 263 -4.12 0.82 -24.29
CA ARG A 263 -3.15 -0.04 -25.00
C ARG A 263 -1.80 0.63 -25.16
#